data_AF-A0A2P7SGT4-F1
#
_entry.id   AF-A0A2P7SGT4-F1
#
_cell.length_a   1.000
_cell.length_b   1.000
_cell.length_c   1.000
_cell.angle_alpha   90.00
_cell.angle_beta   90.00
_cell.angle_gamma   90.00
#
_symmetry.space_group_name_H-M   'P 1'
#
loop_
_entity.id
_entity.type
_entity.pdbx_description
1 polymer ?
#
loop_
_entity_poly.entity_id
_entity_poly.type
_entity_poly.pdbx_seq_one_letter_code
_entity_poly.pdbx_strand_id
1 'polypeptide(L)' 'MPNNSSNCASCRFYDDHKLNNAAAQNDRGLCRFNPPVSQPDPQGNGLWPVVSADDWCGHFSPQYLHAESRPSQTMRPV' A
#
# COMPACT_ATOMS: atom_id res chain seq x y z
N MET A 1 -3.97 10.86 21.26
CA MET A 1 -3.29 9.97 20.30
C MET A 1 -3.79 10.35 18.91
N PRO A 2 -2.98 10.85 17.97
CA PRO A 2 -3.46 10.95 16.59
C PRO A 2 -3.84 9.53 16.14
N ASN A 3 -5.07 9.35 15.66
CA ASN A 3 -5.52 8.11 15.04
C ASN A 3 -4.74 7.96 13.73
N ASN A 4 -3.53 7.42 13.83
CA ASN A 4 -2.77 6.99 12.68
C ASN A 4 -3.46 5.71 12.20
N SER A 5 -4.48 5.85 11.36
CA SER A 5 -5.31 4.74 10.91
C SER A 5 -4.42 3.71 10.23
N SER A 6 -4.03 2.65 10.95
CA SER A 6 -3.13 1.60 10.48
C SER A 6 -3.83 0.70 9.47
N ASN A 7 -4.17 1.25 8.30
CA ASN A 7 -4.88 0.57 7.23
C ASN A 7 -4.17 0.74 5.89
N CYS A 8 -4.52 -0.10 4.93
CA CYS A 8 -3.94 -0.07 3.60
C CYS A 8 -4.20 1.26 2.89
N ALA A 9 -5.38 1.87 3.02
CA ALA A 9 -5.71 3.15 2.39
C ALA A 9 -4.69 4.27 2.69
N SER A 10 -4.21 4.35 3.93
CA SER A 10 -3.22 5.35 4.34
C SER A 10 -1.77 4.93 4.09
N CYS A 11 -1.52 3.71 3.60
CA CYS A 11 -0.18 3.16 3.40
C CYS A 11 0.39 3.50 2.02
N ARG A 12 1.62 4.03 1.96
CA ARG A 12 2.39 4.34 0.76
C ARG A 12 2.54 3.19 -0.24
N PHE A 13 2.40 1.95 0.24
CA PHE A 13 2.55 0.75 -0.59
C PHE A 13 1.21 0.18 -1.06
N TYR A 14 0.10 0.81 -0.73
CA TYR A 14 -1.19 0.44 -1.28
C TYR A 14 -1.35 1.03 -2.69
N ASP A 15 -1.71 0.17 -3.63
CA ASP A 15 -1.97 0.56 -5.03
C ASP A 15 -3.40 0.17 -5.40
N ASP A 16 -4.28 1.16 -5.47
CA ASP A 16 -5.69 1.03 -5.83
C ASP A 16 -5.93 1.22 -7.34
N HIS A 17 -4.90 1.46 -8.14
CA HIS A 17 -5.08 1.75 -9.57
C HIS A 17 -5.22 0.49 -10.43
N LYS A 18 -4.62 -0.64 -10.02
CA LYS A 18 -4.63 -1.90 -10.77
C LYS A 18 -4.61 -3.12 -9.85
N LEU A 19 -5.31 -4.19 -10.23
CA LEU A 19 -5.32 -5.48 -9.54
C LEU A 19 -4.84 -6.61 -10.45
N ASN A 20 -3.58 -7.04 -10.38
CA ASN A 20 -3.12 -8.27 -11.07
C ASN A 20 -3.66 -8.45 -12.51
N ASN A 21 -3.54 -7.41 -13.36
CA ASN A 21 -4.09 -7.30 -14.73
C ASN A 21 -5.60 -7.06 -14.88
N ALA A 22 -6.30 -6.77 -13.79
CA ALA A 22 -7.69 -6.33 -13.73
C ALA A 22 -7.81 -4.91 -13.17
N ALA A 23 -8.97 -4.29 -13.37
CA ALA A 23 -9.32 -3.02 -12.73
C ALA A 23 -9.57 -3.24 -11.22
N ALA A 24 -9.28 -2.23 -10.41
CA ALA A 24 -9.72 -2.20 -9.02
C ALA A 24 -11.23 -2.24 -8.91
N GLN A 25 -11.74 -2.96 -7.92
CA GLN A 25 -13.16 -3.15 -7.65
C GLN A 25 -13.41 -3.10 -6.15
N ASN A 26 -14.46 -2.40 -5.71
CA ASN A 26 -14.94 -2.38 -4.32
C ASN A 26 -13.85 -2.04 -3.27
N ASP A 27 -13.14 -0.93 -3.46
CA ASP A 27 -12.12 -0.45 -2.49
C ASP A 27 -10.98 -1.45 -2.26
N ARG A 28 -10.71 -2.30 -3.26
CA ARG A 28 -9.60 -3.27 -3.23
C ARG A 28 -8.42 -2.74 -4.03
N GLY A 29 -7.24 -2.93 -3.46
CA GLY A 29 -5.95 -2.59 -4.06
C GLY A 29 -4.93 -3.70 -3.82
N LEU A 30 -3.69 -3.45 -4.24
CA LEU A 30 -2.55 -4.34 -4.01
C LEU A 30 -1.73 -3.88 -2.81
N CYS A 31 -1.39 -4.81 -1.92
CA CYS A 31 -0.38 -4.56 -0.89
C CYS A 31 1.02 -4.76 -1.49
N ARG A 32 1.70 -3.68 -1.87
CA ARG A 32 3.05 -3.75 -2.46
C ARG A 32 4.18 -3.83 -1.43
N PHE A 33 3.86 -3.83 -0.15
CA PHE A 33 4.84 -4.12 0.91
C PHE A 33 5.20 -5.61 0.92
N ASN A 34 4.21 -6.49 0.73
CA ASN A 34 4.42 -7.92 0.63
C ASN A 34 4.69 -8.30 -0.83
N PRO A 35 5.79 -8.98 -1.15
CA PRO A 35 6.11 -9.34 -2.53
C PRO A 35 5.05 -10.27 -3.15
N PRO A 36 5.00 -10.38 -4.50
CA PRO A 36 4.09 -11.29 -5.18
C PRO A 36 4.26 -12.73 -4.70
N VAL A 37 3.14 -13.43 -4.56
CA VAL A 37 3.08 -14.83 -4.14
C VAL A 37 3.12 -15.73 -5.36
N SER A 38 3.99 -16.74 -5.33
CA SER A 38 4.06 -17.79 -6.35
C SER A 38 2.72 -18.47 -6.55
N GLN A 39 2.36 -18.74 -7.80
CA GLN A 39 1.10 -19.40 -8.13
C GLN A 39 1.29 -20.93 -8.20
N PRO A 40 0.21 -21.71 -8.02
CA PRO A 40 0.26 -23.16 -8.20
C PRO A 40 0.65 -23.59 -9.61
N ASP A 41 0.34 -22.75 -10.61
CA ASP A 41 0.81 -22.96 -11.98
C ASP A 41 2.30 -22.64 -12.11
N PRO A 42 3.15 -23.58 -12.56
CA PRO A 42 4.60 -23.39 -12.62
C PRO A 42 5.04 -22.37 -13.69
N GLN A 43 4.16 -21.98 -14.62
CA GLN A 43 4.40 -20.92 -15.60
C GLN A 43 3.70 -19.60 -15.23
N GLY A 44 2.96 -19.58 -14.12
CA GLY A 44 2.17 -18.45 -13.67
C GLY A 44 3.05 -17.36 -13.09
N ASN A 45 2.79 -16.11 -13.49
CA ASN A 45 3.40 -14.94 -12.86
C ASN A 45 2.97 -14.85 -11.39
N GLY A 46 3.87 -14.41 -10.52
CA GLY A 46 3.53 -14.12 -9.13
C GLY A 46 2.46 -13.03 -9.03
N LEU A 47 1.53 -13.18 -8.10
CA LEU A 47 0.43 -12.24 -7.88
C LEU A 47 0.65 -11.43 -6.62
N TRP A 48 0.50 -10.12 -6.70
CA TRP A 48 0.49 -9.27 -5.51
C TRP A 48 -0.73 -9.60 -4.64
N PRO A 49 -0.62 -9.57 -3.30
CA PRO A 49 -1.77 -9.75 -2.43
C PRO A 49 -2.81 -8.64 -2.66
N VAL A 50 -4.05 -9.04 -2.94
CA VAL A 50 -5.21 -8.13 -3.06
C VAL A 50 -5.81 -7.93 -1.67
N VAL A 51 -5.91 -6.68 -1.23
CA VAL A 51 -6.38 -6.28 0.10
C VAL A 51 -7.45 -5.21 -0.01
N SER A 52 -8.34 -5.14 0.98
CA SER A 52 -9.26 -4.02 1.17
C SER A 52 -8.50 -2.76 1.62
N ALA A 53 -9.07 -1.59 1.38
CA ALA A 53 -8.63 -0.31 1.92
C ALA A 53 -8.48 -0.33 3.46
N ASP A 54 -9.33 -1.06 4.17
CA ASP A 54 -9.33 -1.17 5.63
C ASP A 54 -8.41 -2.26 6.20
N ASP A 55 -7.79 -3.08 5.35
CA ASP A 55 -6.93 -4.18 5.81
C ASP A 55 -5.62 -3.68 6.43
N TRP A 56 -4.99 -4.54 7.23
CA TRP A 56 -3.68 -4.31 7.82
C TRP A 56 -2.80 -5.55 7.75
N CYS A 57 -1.63 -5.42 7.13
CA CYS A 57 -0.68 -6.53 6.95
C CYS A 57 0.37 -6.68 8.06
N GLY A 58 0.28 -5.91 9.15
CA GLY A 58 1.26 -5.93 10.25
C GLY A 58 2.50 -5.05 10.07
N HIS A 59 2.69 -4.42 8.90
CA HIS A 59 3.91 -3.65 8.55
C HIS A 59 3.73 -2.12 8.49
N PHE A 60 2.59 -1.60 8.97
CA PHE A 60 2.33 -0.17 8.98
C PHE A 60 3.30 0.58 9.91
N SER A 61 3.88 1.68 9.42
CA SER A 61 4.71 2.61 10.19
C SER A 61 4.43 4.04 9.71
N PRO A 62 4.50 5.08 10.57
CA PRO A 62 4.27 6.47 10.16
C PRO A 62 5.14 6.93 8.97
N GLN A 63 6.33 6.34 8.80
CA GLN A 63 7.21 6.60 7.66
C GLN A 63 6.69 6.04 6.33
N TYR A 64 5.72 5.14 6.39
CA TYR A 64 5.04 4.51 5.27
C TYR A 64 3.63 5.05 5.06
N LEU A 65 3.29 6.18 5.66
CA LEU A 65 2.09 6.91 5.27
C LEU A 65 2.21 7.37 3.81
N HIS A 66 1.09 7.33 3.09
CA HIS A 66 0.96 8.09 1.86
C HIS A 66 1.35 9.53 2.19
N ALA A 67 2.31 10.07 1.44
CA ALA A 67 2.84 11.39 1.71
C ALA A 67 1.80 12.43 1.28
N GLU A 68 0.80 12.69 2.10
CA GLU A 68 0.15 14.00 2.10
C GLU A 68 1.20 14.97 2.63
N SER A 69 1.85 15.69 1.69
CA SER A 69 2.66 16.88 1.94
C SER A 69 3.36 16.91 3.30
N ARG A 70 4.54 16.26 3.39
CA ARG A 70 5.56 16.76 4.33
C ARG A 70 5.58 18.27 4.12
N PRO A 71 5.32 19.12 5.13
CA PRO A 71 5.66 20.52 4.96
C PRO A 71 7.14 20.48 4.60
N SER A 72 7.46 20.97 3.40
CA SER A 72 8.83 21.15 2.92
C SER A 72 9.60 21.63 4.13
N GLN A 73 10.52 20.80 4.62
CA GLN A 73 11.38 21.16 5.72
C GLN A 73 12.03 22.46 5.27
N THR A 74 11.53 23.57 5.81
CA THR A 74 11.94 24.91 5.46
C THR A 74 13.44 24.88 5.58
N MET A 75 14.10 25.11 4.44
CA MET A 75 15.51 25.39 4.34
C MET A 75 15.88 26.25 5.54
N ARG A 76 16.60 25.68 6.51
CA ARG A 76 17.08 26.42 7.67
C ARG A 76 17.96 27.54 7.10
N PRO A 77 17.61 28.83 7.27
CA PRO A 77 18.46 29.88 6.76
C PRO A 77 19.65 30.09 7.71
N VAL A 78 20.83 30.17 7.06
CA VAL A 78 22.19 30.54 7.51
C VAL A 78 22.81 29.72 8.64
#